data_AF-A0A815SXM6-F1
#
_entry.id   AF-A0A815SXM6-F1
#
_cell.length_a   1.000
_cell.length_b   1.000
_cell.length_c   1.000
_cell.angle_alpha   90.00
_cell.angle_beta   90.00
_cell.angle_gamma   90.00
#
_symmetry.space_group_name_H-M   'P 1'
#
loop_
_entity.id
_entity.type
_entity.pdbx_description
1 polymer ?
#
loop_
_entity_poly.entity_id
_entity_poly.type
_entity_poly.pdbx_seq_one_letter_code
_entity_poly.pdbx_strand_id
1 'polypeptide(L)'
;SFIDNLINNISQSPNNFRHSEPVKNFAMCLYFLGGKQVYEFIRLNLYGAIPCLSTLGELINNSGTAFNEAQFNFENLRQCHSDFGFCSEDTTGVIRKFEYDSKTDCFVGFATPVNRGVPLPRFYRANTFNDLKTIYDNNEIAGLLNVHMFQGIPTEENSARVPRPLLLSAYGVDNRITTINVLYRWMNIFQQCLKQNVRIIGFATDADGRYLSAMRLGSGFFASSFDLQLDANEHAFKINISTN
;
A
#
# COMPACT_ATOMS: atom_id res chain seq x y z
N SER A 1 4.17 27.73 19.32
CA SER A 1 5.49 27.10 19.16
C SER A 1 5.59 25.83 20.02
N PHE A 2 6.59 24.97 19.79
CA PHE A 2 6.88 23.80 20.65
C PHE A 2 7.17 24.24 22.09
N ILE A 3 7.95 25.32 22.25
CA ILE A 3 8.28 25.90 23.55
C ILE A 3 7.03 26.41 24.28
N ASP A 4 6.12 27.08 23.59
CA ASP A 4 4.87 27.55 24.20
C ASP A 4 3.99 26.38 24.68
N ASN A 5 3.97 25.28 23.93
CA ASN A 5 3.23 24.08 24.33
C ASN A 5 3.80 23.48 25.62
N LEU A 6 5.13 23.40 25.71
CA LEU A 6 5.83 22.93 26.90
C LEU A 6 5.56 23.83 28.11
N ILE A 7 5.72 25.15 27.98
CA ILE A 7 5.49 26.11 29.07
C ILE A 7 4.03 26.02 29.57
N ASN A 8 3.07 25.91 28.65
CA ASN A 8 1.65 25.78 29.00
C ASN A 8 1.32 24.46 29.69
N ASN A 9 2.01 23.37 29.36
CA ASN A 9 1.75 22.07 29.98
C ASN A 9 2.48 21.91 31.32
N ILE A 10 3.68 22.49 31.50
CA ILE A 10 4.40 22.45 32.79
C ILE A 10 3.57 23.06 33.93
N SER A 11 2.75 24.07 33.63
CA SER A 11 1.87 24.70 34.62
C SER A 11 0.56 23.93 34.88
N GLN A 12 0.32 22.83 34.17
CA GLN A 12 -0.90 22.04 34.25
C GLN A 12 -0.66 20.67 34.88
N SER A 13 -1.74 20.05 35.35
CA SER A 13 -1.69 18.65 35.77
C SER A 13 -1.52 17.72 34.55
N PRO A 14 -0.90 16.54 34.71
CA PRO A 14 -0.58 15.64 33.59
C PRO A 14 -1.80 15.19 32.78
N ASN A 15 -2.95 15.09 33.43
CA ASN A 15 -4.22 14.71 32.79
C ASN A 15 -4.80 15.81 31.88
N ASN A 16 -4.29 17.04 31.99
CA ASN A 16 -4.78 18.20 31.25
C ASN A 16 -3.84 18.63 30.13
N PHE A 17 -2.74 17.91 29.89
CA PHE A 17 -1.82 18.26 28.81
C PHE A 17 -2.55 18.34 27.47
N ARG A 18 -2.28 19.44 26.74
CA ARG A 18 -2.84 19.69 25.42
C ARG A 18 -1.70 19.95 24.45
N HIS A 19 -1.68 19.19 23.36
CA HIS A 19 -0.67 19.32 22.31
C HIS A 19 -1.29 19.97 21.09
N SER A 20 -0.60 20.99 20.57
CA SER A 20 -0.97 21.61 19.30
C SER A 20 -0.67 20.68 18.12
N GLU A 21 -1.30 20.93 16.98
CA GLU A 21 -1.13 20.10 15.79
C GLU A 21 0.33 19.98 15.30
N PRO A 22 1.14 21.07 15.28
CA PRO A 22 2.56 20.95 14.95
C PRO A 22 3.34 20.03 15.89
N VAL A 23 3.00 20.02 17.19
CA VAL A 23 3.64 19.16 18.19
C VAL A 23 3.25 17.70 17.98
N LYS A 24 1.98 17.44 17.66
CA LYS A 24 1.50 16.08 17.34
C LYS A 24 2.18 15.53 16.08
N ASN A 25 2.29 16.34 15.03
CA ASN A 25 3.00 15.96 13.81
C ASN A 25 4.47 15.69 14.05
N PHE A 26 5.14 16.56 14.82
CA PHE A 26 6.51 16.34 15.25
C PHE A 26 6.66 15.03 16.06
N ALA A 27 5.75 14.77 16.98
CA ALA A 27 5.74 13.56 17.80
C ALA A 27 5.59 12.28 16.95
N MET A 28 4.69 12.28 15.96
CA MET A 28 4.56 11.16 15.02
C MET A 28 5.84 10.95 14.21
N CYS A 29 6.42 12.03 13.64
CA CYS A 29 7.68 11.94 12.91
C CYS A 29 8.83 11.41 13.78
N LEU A 30 8.94 11.91 15.01
CA LEU A 30 9.95 11.47 15.97
C LEU A 30 9.80 9.98 16.30
N TYR A 31 8.56 9.52 16.48
CA TYR A 31 8.30 8.10 16.75
C TYR A 31 8.62 7.21 15.55
N PHE A 32 8.25 7.61 14.33
CA PHE A 32 8.53 6.81 13.13
C PHE A 32 10.02 6.77 12.76
N LEU A 33 10.73 7.90 12.90
CA LEU A 33 12.14 8.00 12.53
C LEU A 33 13.09 7.57 13.66
N GLY A 34 12.79 7.94 14.90
CA GLY A 34 13.62 7.64 16.07
C GLY A 34 13.25 6.35 16.79
N GLY A 35 12.04 5.82 16.56
CA GLY A 35 11.54 4.64 17.24
C GLY A 35 11.08 4.90 18.68
N LYS A 36 10.44 3.88 19.26
CA LYS A 36 9.80 3.96 20.59
C LYS A 36 10.77 4.39 21.71
N GLN A 37 12.00 3.90 21.69
CA GLN A 37 12.96 4.16 22.78
C GLN A 37 13.42 5.62 22.79
N VAL A 38 13.74 6.18 21.62
CA VAL A 38 14.10 7.59 21.49
C VAL A 38 12.91 8.48 21.86
N TYR A 39 11.71 8.10 21.40
CA TYR A 39 10.48 8.81 21.74
C TYR A 39 10.24 8.88 23.25
N GLU A 40 10.31 7.73 23.93
CA GLU A 40 10.13 7.65 25.39
C GLU A 40 11.22 8.38 26.16
N PHE A 41 12.48 8.28 25.71
CA PHE A 41 13.58 9.04 26.31
C PHE A 41 13.30 10.54 26.28
N ILE A 42 12.90 11.08 25.12
CA ILE A 42 12.57 12.50 24.98
C ILE A 42 11.35 12.85 25.82
N ARG A 43 10.29 12.03 25.80
CA ARG A 43 9.06 12.28 26.56
C ARG A 43 9.30 12.37 28.06
N LEU A 44 10.17 11.51 28.59
CA LEU A 44 10.50 11.46 30.02
C LEU A 44 11.41 12.62 30.44
N ASN A 45 12.35 13.04 29.58
CA ASN A 45 13.26 14.15 29.87
C ASN A 45 12.63 15.53 29.61
N LEU A 46 11.67 15.63 28.69
CA LEU A 46 10.92 16.84 28.38
C LEU A 46 9.45 16.67 28.77
N TYR A 47 9.21 16.66 30.08
CA TYR A 47 7.89 16.39 30.65
C TYR A 47 6.82 17.35 30.14
N GLY A 48 5.74 16.82 29.57
CA GLY A 48 4.65 17.60 28.99
C GLY A 48 4.92 18.21 27.61
N ALA A 49 6.10 17.97 27.02
CA ALA A 49 6.44 18.49 25.70
C ALA A 49 5.73 17.75 24.56
N ILE A 50 5.59 16.43 24.68
CA ILE A 50 5.05 15.56 23.63
C ILE A 50 4.01 14.57 24.22
N PRO A 51 3.07 14.06 23.40
CA PRO A 51 2.01 13.17 23.85
C PRO A 51 2.52 11.87 24.48
N CYS A 52 1.71 11.27 25.36
CA CYS A 52 1.94 9.91 25.83
C CYS A 52 1.71 8.88 24.70
N LEU A 53 2.21 7.65 24.88
CA LEU A 53 2.10 6.60 23.87
C LEU A 53 0.64 6.25 23.51
N SER A 54 -0.28 6.31 24.47
CA SER A 54 -1.70 6.05 24.19
C SER A 54 -2.28 7.09 23.24
N THR A 55 -2.07 8.38 23.53
CA THR A 55 -2.49 9.48 22.65
C THR A 55 -1.77 9.43 21.31
N LEU A 56 -0.49 9.07 21.29
CA LEU A 56 0.24 8.87 20.03
C LEU A 56 -0.36 7.73 19.20
N GLY A 57 -0.72 6.61 19.84
CA GLY A 57 -1.39 5.50 19.19
C GLY A 57 -2.74 5.90 18.59
N GLU A 58 -3.53 6.71 19.30
CA GLU A 58 -4.77 7.29 18.77
C GLU A 58 -4.50 8.21 17.56
N LEU A 59 -3.48 9.06 17.64
CA LEU A 59 -3.08 9.94 16.52
C LEU A 59 -2.69 9.13 15.28
N ILE A 60 -1.90 8.07 15.45
CA ILE A 60 -1.50 7.16 14.37
C ILE A 60 -2.71 6.40 13.81
N ASN A 61 -3.65 5.98 14.66
CA ASN A 61 -4.86 5.30 14.21
C ASN A 61 -5.82 6.25 13.45
N ASN A 62 -5.84 7.53 13.83
CA ASN A 62 -6.73 8.54 13.27
C ASN A 62 -6.13 9.28 12.07
N SER A 63 -4.84 9.07 11.74
CA SER A 63 -4.16 9.71 10.62
C SER A 63 -4.68 9.28 9.24
N GLY A 64 -5.58 8.28 9.19
CA GLY A 64 -6.10 7.73 7.94
C GLY A 64 -5.06 6.91 7.16
N THR A 65 -3.89 6.61 7.75
CA THR A 65 -2.85 5.80 7.12
C THR A 65 -3.06 4.30 7.26
N ALA A 66 -4.15 3.88 7.90
CA ALA A 66 -4.46 2.46 8.10
C ALA A 66 -4.78 1.82 6.74
N PHE A 67 -3.96 0.84 6.36
CA PHE A 67 -4.12 0.09 5.12
C PHE A 67 -4.89 -1.20 5.41
N ASN A 68 -5.94 -1.46 4.63
CA ASN A 68 -6.66 -2.73 4.72
C ASN A 68 -6.02 -3.74 3.75
N GLU A 69 -5.79 -4.96 4.23
CA GLU A 69 -5.30 -6.05 3.37
C GLU A 69 -6.19 -6.19 2.13
N ALA A 70 -5.57 -6.41 0.97
CA ALA A 70 -6.25 -6.69 -0.30
C ALA A 70 -7.14 -5.55 -0.84
N GLN A 71 -7.14 -4.38 -0.21
CA GLN A 71 -7.80 -3.20 -0.74
C GLN A 71 -6.82 -2.39 -1.60
N PHE A 72 -7.29 -1.91 -2.75
CA PHE A 72 -6.56 -0.90 -3.52
C PHE A 72 -6.96 0.50 -3.09
N ASN A 73 -5.97 1.37 -2.87
CA ASN A 73 -6.15 2.75 -2.40
C ASN A 73 -5.90 3.76 -3.54
N PHE A 74 -6.78 3.74 -4.55
CA PHE A 74 -6.67 4.63 -5.70
C PHE A 74 -7.11 6.06 -5.37
N GLU A 75 -7.92 6.25 -4.34
CA GLU A 75 -8.38 7.55 -3.86
C GLU A 75 -7.22 8.46 -3.42
N ASN A 76 -6.13 7.88 -2.94
CA ASN A 76 -4.95 8.62 -2.48
C ASN A 76 -3.97 8.98 -3.59
N LEU A 77 -4.20 8.59 -4.85
CA LEU A 77 -3.33 8.96 -5.98
C LEU A 77 -3.14 10.47 -6.13
N ARG A 78 -4.14 11.27 -5.77
CA ARG A 78 -4.07 12.75 -5.81
C ARG A 78 -2.99 13.32 -4.86
N GLN A 79 -2.62 12.58 -3.82
CA GLN A 79 -1.58 12.98 -2.88
C GLN A 79 -0.17 12.84 -3.46
N CYS A 80 -0.01 12.12 -4.57
CA CYS A 80 1.28 11.95 -5.24
C CYS A 80 1.70 13.17 -6.09
N HIS A 81 0.79 14.15 -6.26
CA HIS A 81 1.04 15.41 -6.98
C HIS A 81 1.63 15.23 -8.39
N SER A 82 1.22 14.19 -9.10
CA SER A 82 1.61 13.96 -10.49
C SER A 82 0.47 13.34 -11.28
N ASP A 83 0.33 13.78 -12.54
CA ASP A 83 -0.58 13.20 -13.52
C ASP A 83 0.01 11.95 -14.19
N PHE A 84 1.27 11.63 -13.88
CA PHE A 84 2.01 10.52 -14.45
C PHE A 84 2.68 9.68 -13.37
N GLY A 85 2.75 8.36 -13.57
CA GLY A 85 3.45 7.50 -12.61
C GLY A 85 3.91 6.17 -13.17
N PHE A 86 4.79 5.54 -12.39
CA PHE A 86 5.14 4.14 -12.53
C PHE A 86 4.46 3.34 -11.43
N CYS A 87 4.01 2.13 -11.77
CA CYS A 87 3.62 1.15 -10.78
C CYS A 87 4.74 0.12 -10.61
N SER A 88 5.00 -0.29 -9.38
CA SER A 88 5.87 -1.43 -9.13
C SER A 88 5.15 -2.52 -8.35
N GLU A 89 5.49 -3.76 -8.68
CA GLU A 89 4.94 -4.95 -8.05
C GLU A 89 6.08 -5.87 -7.64
N ASP A 90 6.12 -6.24 -6.36
CA ASP A 90 7.09 -7.18 -5.82
C ASP A 90 6.45 -8.09 -4.75
N THR A 91 7.07 -9.23 -4.47
CA THR A 91 6.63 -10.19 -3.45
C THR A 91 7.73 -10.44 -2.45
N THR A 92 7.44 -10.18 -1.18
CA THR A 92 8.42 -10.34 -0.09
C THR A 92 7.99 -11.42 0.90
N GLY A 93 8.97 -12.06 1.56
CA GLY A 93 8.71 -13.06 2.58
C GLY A 93 8.21 -12.44 3.88
N VAL A 94 7.19 -13.06 4.49
CA VAL A 94 6.63 -12.62 5.78
C VAL A 94 6.52 -13.79 6.76
N ILE A 95 6.48 -13.45 8.06
CA ILE A 95 6.21 -14.44 9.10
C ILE A 95 4.77 -14.93 8.94
N ARG A 96 4.60 -16.25 8.81
CA ARG A 96 3.30 -16.90 8.69
C ARG A 96 2.50 -16.70 9.98
N LYS A 97 1.56 -15.77 9.95
CA LYS A 97 0.65 -15.47 11.06
C LYS A 97 -0.67 -14.96 10.47
N PHE A 98 -1.78 -15.34 11.10
CA PHE A 98 -3.06 -14.70 10.85
C PHE A 98 -3.52 -13.96 12.11
N GLU A 99 -4.26 -12.87 11.94
CA GLU A 99 -4.79 -12.05 13.02
C GLU A 99 -6.24 -11.69 12.74
N TYR A 100 -7.00 -11.41 13.80
CA TYR A 100 -8.35 -10.89 13.68
C TYR A 100 -8.31 -9.36 13.67
N ASP A 101 -8.85 -8.75 12.60
CA ASP A 101 -9.06 -7.31 12.52
C ASP A 101 -10.48 -6.97 12.98
N SER A 102 -10.58 -6.40 14.18
CA SER A 102 -11.85 -5.98 14.77
C SER A 102 -12.52 -4.82 14.04
N LYS A 103 -11.79 -4.04 13.22
CA LYS A 103 -12.37 -2.93 12.47
C LYS A 103 -13.16 -3.41 11.26
N THR A 104 -12.72 -4.49 10.62
CA THR A 104 -13.34 -5.04 9.42
C THR A 104 -14.11 -6.33 9.67
N ASP A 105 -14.04 -6.87 10.89
CA ASP A 105 -14.65 -8.14 11.29
C ASP A 105 -14.19 -9.29 10.37
N CYS A 106 -12.88 -9.35 10.15
CA CYS A 106 -12.25 -10.27 9.21
C CYS A 106 -10.93 -10.79 9.78
N PHE A 107 -10.54 -11.98 9.34
CA PHE A 107 -9.19 -12.50 9.56
C PHE A 107 -8.26 -12.05 8.42
N VAL A 108 -7.07 -11.57 8.79
CA VAL A 108 -6.00 -11.12 7.89
C VAL A 108 -4.79 -12.05 7.99
N GLY A 109 -3.97 -12.14 6.95
CA GLY A 109 -2.74 -12.96 6.93
C GLY A 109 -2.88 -14.36 6.31
N PHE A 110 -4.04 -14.70 5.75
CA PHE A 110 -4.20 -15.86 4.86
C PHE A 110 -3.86 -15.48 3.41
N ALA A 111 -3.52 -16.45 2.57
CA ALA A 111 -3.33 -16.23 1.14
C ALA A 111 -4.64 -15.73 0.52
N THR A 112 -4.67 -14.46 0.11
CA THR A 112 -5.90 -13.80 -0.33
C THR A 112 -6.35 -14.37 -1.69
N PRO A 113 -7.62 -14.81 -1.82
CA PRO A 113 -8.17 -15.23 -3.11
C PRO A 113 -8.21 -14.07 -4.10
N VAL A 114 -7.90 -14.38 -5.36
CA VAL A 114 -7.89 -13.40 -6.45
C VAL A 114 -8.98 -13.72 -7.48
N ASN A 115 -9.65 -12.69 -7.99
CA ASN A 115 -10.55 -12.77 -9.13
C ASN A 115 -9.95 -11.98 -10.30
N ARG A 116 -9.55 -12.68 -11.37
CA ARG A 116 -8.81 -12.09 -12.51
C ARG A 116 -7.62 -11.25 -12.03
N GLY A 117 -6.82 -11.84 -11.14
CA GLY A 117 -5.65 -11.20 -10.52
C GLY A 117 -5.90 -10.08 -9.51
N VAL A 118 -7.14 -9.58 -9.39
CA VAL A 118 -7.50 -8.59 -8.39
C VAL A 118 -7.82 -9.31 -7.07
N PRO A 119 -7.17 -8.97 -5.95
CA PRO A 119 -7.42 -9.57 -4.65
C PRO A 119 -8.82 -9.23 -4.14
N LEU A 120 -9.44 -10.16 -3.42
CA LEU A 120 -10.76 -9.97 -2.82
C LEU A 120 -10.60 -9.44 -1.37
N PRO A 121 -10.91 -8.17 -1.09
CA PRO A 121 -10.78 -7.62 0.25
C PRO A 121 -11.80 -8.25 1.20
N ARG A 122 -11.43 -8.38 2.48
CA ARG A 122 -12.33 -8.82 3.56
C ARG A 122 -12.98 -10.19 3.30
N PHE A 123 -12.24 -11.09 2.65
CA PHE A 123 -12.75 -12.40 2.24
C PHE A 123 -13.01 -13.34 3.42
N TYR A 124 -12.10 -13.36 4.40
CA TYR A 124 -12.12 -14.30 5.52
C TYR A 124 -12.95 -13.78 6.70
N ARG A 125 -14.27 -13.83 6.56
CA ARG A 125 -15.22 -13.51 7.63
C ARG A 125 -15.65 -14.76 8.38
N ALA A 126 -15.71 -14.67 9.70
CA ALA A 126 -16.15 -15.77 10.54
C ALA A 126 -17.06 -15.25 11.64
N ASN A 127 -18.33 -15.67 11.65
CA ASN A 127 -19.29 -15.30 12.69
C ASN A 127 -19.29 -16.33 13.83
N THR A 128 -18.75 -17.52 13.57
CA THR A 128 -18.68 -18.63 14.52
C THR A 128 -17.28 -19.23 14.56
N PHE A 129 -17.00 -19.97 15.64
CA PHE A 129 -15.76 -20.75 15.74
C PHE A 129 -15.64 -21.82 14.63
N ASN A 130 -16.76 -22.39 14.17
CA ASN A 130 -16.75 -23.37 13.08
C ASN A 130 -16.38 -22.73 11.73
N ASP A 131 -16.81 -21.48 11.49
CA ASP A 131 -16.38 -20.72 10.31
C ASP A 131 -14.87 -20.51 10.34
N LEU A 132 -14.33 -20.09 11.50
CA LEU A 132 -12.89 -19.91 11.67
C LEU A 132 -12.12 -21.22 11.46
N LYS A 133 -12.61 -22.32 12.04
CA LYS A 133 -12.01 -23.64 11.83
C LYS A 133 -12.01 -24.03 10.35
N THR A 134 -13.13 -23.79 9.66
CA THR A 134 -13.25 -24.07 8.22
C THR A 134 -12.28 -23.22 7.40
N ILE A 135 -12.10 -21.94 7.75
CA ILE A 135 -11.12 -21.06 7.11
C ILE A 135 -9.71 -21.60 7.33
N TYR A 136 -9.36 -21.90 8.58
CA TYR A 136 -8.03 -22.38 8.95
C TYR A 136 -7.66 -23.71 8.28
N ASP A 137 -8.59 -24.67 8.27
CA ASP A 137 -8.33 -26.02 7.73
C ASP A 137 -8.22 -26.02 6.20
N ASN A 138 -8.84 -25.06 5.50
CA ASN A 138 -8.93 -25.04 4.04
C ASN A 138 -8.06 -23.98 3.34
N ASN A 139 -7.41 -23.09 4.08
CA ASN A 139 -6.65 -21.98 3.51
C ASN A 139 -5.21 -21.95 4.02
N GLU A 140 -4.28 -21.56 3.15
CA GLU A 140 -2.88 -21.40 3.54
C GLU A 140 -2.68 -20.06 4.26
N ILE A 141 -1.98 -20.08 5.40
CA ILE A 141 -1.46 -18.87 6.04
C ILE A 141 -0.34 -18.32 5.16
N ALA A 142 -0.46 -17.06 4.72
CA ALA A 142 0.45 -16.48 3.75
C ALA A 142 1.88 -16.42 4.30
N GLY A 143 2.82 -16.99 3.55
CA GLY A 143 4.26 -16.80 3.77
C GLY A 143 4.87 -15.71 2.90
N LEU A 144 4.09 -15.17 1.97
CA LEU A 144 4.48 -14.18 0.99
C LEU A 144 3.48 -13.03 0.99
N LEU A 145 3.98 -11.80 0.92
CA LEU A 145 3.21 -10.57 0.81
C LEU A 145 3.50 -9.94 -0.55
N ASN A 146 2.49 -9.83 -1.39
CA ASN A 146 2.59 -9.13 -2.66
C ASN A 146 2.24 -7.66 -2.45
N VAL A 147 3.11 -6.76 -2.91
CA VAL A 147 3.07 -5.33 -2.64
C VAL A 147 3.03 -4.57 -3.96
N HIS A 148 2.06 -3.65 -4.06
CA HIS A 148 1.86 -2.75 -5.20
C HIS A 148 2.18 -1.34 -4.77
N MET A 149 3.15 -0.70 -5.41
CA MET A 149 3.50 0.69 -5.17
C MET A 149 3.20 1.54 -6.41
N PHE A 150 2.91 2.81 -6.18
CA PHE A 150 2.85 3.84 -7.19
C PHE A 150 3.90 4.91 -6.89
N GLN A 151 4.65 5.31 -7.89
CA GLN A 151 5.61 6.41 -7.81
C GLN A 151 5.25 7.46 -8.86
N GLY A 152 4.86 8.65 -8.40
CA GLY A 152 4.65 9.79 -9.28
C GLY A 152 5.96 10.21 -9.97
N ILE A 153 5.86 10.62 -11.23
CA ILE A 153 6.99 11.19 -11.97
C ILE A 153 6.90 12.71 -11.91
N PRO A 154 7.95 13.43 -11.52
CA PRO A 154 7.93 14.89 -11.54
C PRO A 154 7.90 15.39 -12.99
N THR A 155 7.06 16.39 -13.26
CA THR A 155 7.07 17.17 -14.51
C THR A 155 7.74 18.52 -14.26
N GLU A 156 8.10 19.25 -15.32
CA GLU A 156 8.65 20.61 -15.18
C GLU A 156 7.72 21.52 -14.36
N GLU A 157 6.42 21.41 -14.58
CA GLU A 157 5.38 22.18 -13.88
C GLU A 157 5.27 21.85 -12.38
N ASN A 158 5.60 20.62 -11.99
CA ASN A 158 5.52 20.13 -10.61
C ASN A 158 6.89 19.83 -10.00
N SER A 159 7.97 20.33 -10.61
CA SER A 159 9.37 20.05 -10.23
C SER A 159 9.72 20.46 -8.80
N ALA A 160 9.02 21.46 -8.24
CA ALA A 160 9.16 21.88 -6.83
C ALA A 160 8.48 20.92 -5.83
N ARG A 161 7.64 19.99 -6.28
CA ARG A 161 6.94 19.02 -5.42
C ARG A 161 7.66 17.68 -5.50
N VAL A 162 8.17 17.21 -4.36
CA VAL A 162 8.78 15.88 -4.27
C VAL A 162 7.68 14.83 -4.42
N PRO A 163 7.70 13.99 -5.47
CA PRO A 163 6.69 12.96 -5.66
C PRO A 163 6.81 11.91 -4.56
N ARG A 164 5.65 11.56 -3.98
CA ARG A 164 5.60 10.63 -2.83
C ARG A 164 5.22 9.24 -3.31
N PRO A 165 5.98 8.20 -2.92
CA PRO A 165 5.56 6.83 -3.17
C PRO A 165 4.27 6.56 -2.39
N LEU A 166 3.36 5.84 -3.04
CA LEU A 166 2.09 5.43 -2.47
C LEU A 166 1.99 3.91 -2.50
N LEU A 167 1.71 3.30 -1.34
CA LEU A 167 1.30 1.91 -1.28
C LEU A 167 -0.12 1.81 -1.86
N LEU A 168 -0.25 1.17 -3.03
CA LEU A 168 -1.53 0.96 -3.70
C LEU A 168 -2.29 -0.22 -3.12
N SER A 169 -1.62 -1.34 -2.86
CA SER A 169 -2.21 -2.52 -2.23
C SER A 169 -1.14 -3.44 -1.67
N ALA A 170 -1.49 -4.17 -0.61
CA ALA A 170 -0.68 -5.27 -0.09
C ALA A 170 -1.60 -6.39 0.36
N TYR A 171 -1.25 -7.64 0.03
CA TYR A 171 -2.03 -8.82 0.42
C TYR A 171 -1.19 -10.08 0.43
N GLY A 172 -1.57 -11.02 1.30
CA GLY A 172 -0.98 -12.34 1.36
C GLY A 172 -1.21 -13.08 0.05
N VAL A 173 -0.18 -13.74 -0.47
CA VAL A 173 -0.27 -14.54 -1.70
C VAL A 173 0.30 -15.93 -1.49
N ASP A 174 -0.15 -16.84 -2.35
CA ASP A 174 0.50 -18.11 -2.60
C ASP A 174 1.20 -18.08 -3.98
N ASN A 175 1.86 -19.17 -4.35
CA ASN A 175 2.52 -19.29 -5.64
C ASN A 175 1.56 -19.66 -6.80
N ARG A 176 0.23 -19.51 -6.64
CA ARG A 176 -0.78 -19.93 -7.64
C ARG A 176 -1.19 -18.81 -8.60
N ILE A 177 -0.73 -17.58 -8.39
CA ILE A 177 -0.97 -16.48 -9.33
C ILE A 177 -0.35 -16.82 -10.68
N THR A 178 -1.14 -16.74 -11.75
CA THR A 178 -0.74 -17.01 -13.13
C THR A 178 -0.38 -15.72 -13.88
N THR A 179 0.33 -15.85 -14.99
CA THR A 179 0.62 -14.74 -15.91
C THR A 179 -0.64 -13.97 -16.36
N ILE A 180 -1.74 -14.68 -16.64
CA ILE A 180 -3.00 -14.04 -17.05
C ILE A 180 -3.61 -13.22 -15.91
N ASN A 181 -3.51 -13.71 -14.67
CA ASN A 181 -3.93 -12.94 -13.49
C ASN A 181 -3.10 -11.65 -13.36
N VAL A 182 -1.78 -11.71 -13.54
CA VAL A 182 -0.91 -10.52 -13.54
C VAL A 182 -1.40 -9.49 -14.57
N LEU A 183 -1.65 -9.91 -15.81
CA LEU A 183 -2.13 -9.02 -16.87
C LEU A 183 -3.46 -8.34 -16.51
N TYR A 184 -4.45 -9.12 -16.07
CA TYR A 184 -5.75 -8.54 -15.68
C TYR A 184 -5.62 -7.57 -14.52
N ARG A 185 -4.73 -7.86 -13.55
CA ARG A 185 -4.43 -6.94 -12.45
C ARG A 185 -3.79 -5.64 -12.95
N TRP A 186 -2.78 -5.70 -13.81
CA TRP A 186 -2.17 -4.50 -14.38
C TRP A 186 -3.16 -3.68 -15.20
N MET A 187 -4.02 -4.32 -15.98
CA MET A 187 -5.11 -3.64 -16.70
C MET A 187 -6.09 -2.96 -15.74
N ASN A 188 -6.46 -3.62 -14.64
CA ASN A 188 -7.31 -3.01 -13.62
C ASN A 188 -6.65 -1.79 -12.98
N ILE A 189 -5.40 -1.90 -12.55
CA ILE A 189 -4.62 -0.79 -11.97
C ILE A 189 -4.54 0.37 -12.96
N PHE A 190 -4.22 0.11 -14.23
CA PHE A 190 -4.19 1.11 -15.29
C PHE A 190 -5.52 1.84 -15.44
N GLN A 191 -6.62 1.10 -15.54
CA GLN A 191 -7.96 1.68 -15.69
C GLN A 191 -8.38 2.51 -14.48
N GLN A 192 -8.05 2.07 -13.26
CA GLN A 192 -8.40 2.80 -12.04
C GLN A 192 -7.57 4.07 -11.86
N CYS A 193 -6.27 4.03 -12.18
CA CYS A 193 -5.44 5.24 -12.23
C CYS A 193 -5.97 6.23 -13.26
N LEU A 194 -6.34 5.76 -14.46
CA LEU A 194 -6.88 6.61 -15.52
C LEU A 194 -8.18 7.32 -15.09
N LYS A 195 -9.07 6.62 -14.35
CA LYS A 195 -10.28 7.23 -13.76
C LYS A 195 -9.98 8.35 -12.76
N GLN A 196 -8.78 8.35 -12.17
CA GLN A 196 -8.29 9.41 -11.28
C GLN A 196 -7.48 10.48 -12.03
N ASN A 197 -7.51 10.48 -13.36
CA ASN A 197 -6.70 11.34 -14.24
C ASN A 197 -5.18 11.14 -14.09
N VAL A 198 -4.75 9.95 -13.66
CA VAL A 198 -3.34 9.58 -13.55
C VAL A 198 -2.98 8.57 -14.65
N ARG A 199 -1.98 8.89 -15.46
CA ARG A 199 -1.49 8.04 -16.54
C ARG A 199 -0.30 7.20 -16.06
N ILE A 200 -0.43 5.89 -16.16
CA ILE A 200 0.70 4.99 -15.90
C ILE A 200 1.58 4.94 -17.15
N ILE A 201 2.87 5.21 -16.98
CA ILE A 201 3.87 5.17 -18.06
C ILE A 201 4.51 3.78 -18.16
N GLY A 202 4.54 3.02 -17.06
CA GLY A 202 5.00 1.65 -17.09
C GLY A 202 4.81 0.91 -15.77
N PHE A 203 5.07 -0.40 -15.83
CA PHE A 203 5.12 -1.31 -14.70
C PHE A 203 6.56 -1.80 -14.51
N ALA A 204 7.00 -1.85 -13.26
CA ALA A 204 8.28 -2.43 -12.85
C ALA A 204 8.01 -3.62 -11.93
N THR A 205 8.76 -4.71 -12.12
CA THR A 205 8.57 -5.93 -11.33
C THR A 205 9.85 -6.76 -11.33
N ASP A 206 9.91 -7.76 -10.46
CA ASP A 206 11.03 -8.70 -10.41
C ASP A 206 11.02 -9.67 -11.61
N ALA A 207 12.16 -10.29 -11.88
CA ALA A 207 12.37 -11.18 -13.02
C ALA A 207 11.76 -12.59 -12.87
N ASP A 208 10.69 -12.74 -12.08
CA ASP A 208 9.94 -14.00 -12.00
C ASP A 208 9.34 -14.33 -13.38
N GLY A 209 9.41 -15.60 -13.79
CA GLY A 209 8.94 -16.06 -15.10
C GLY A 209 7.49 -15.70 -15.40
N ARG A 210 6.63 -15.58 -14.38
CA ARG A 210 5.22 -15.18 -14.55
C ARG A 210 5.09 -13.71 -14.94
N TYR A 211 5.88 -12.84 -14.33
CA TYR A 211 5.89 -11.41 -14.66
C TYR A 211 6.58 -11.16 -16.00
N LEU A 212 7.70 -11.83 -16.28
CA LEU A 212 8.35 -11.75 -17.59
C LEU A 212 7.42 -12.19 -18.71
N SER A 213 6.65 -13.27 -18.49
CA SER A 213 5.63 -13.73 -19.44
C SER A 213 4.50 -12.70 -19.59
N ALA A 214 4.09 -12.03 -18.51
CA ALA A 214 3.08 -10.98 -18.56
C ALA A 214 3.60 -9.75 -19.33
N MET A 215 4.84 -9.32 -19.08
CA MET A 215 5.49 -8.24 -19.82
C MET A 215 5.59 -8.57 -21.31
N ARG A 216 5.99 -9.79 -21.64
CA ARG A 216 6.05 -10.28 -23.02
C ARG A 216 4.70 -10.15 -23.71
N LEU A 217 3.64 -10.66 -23.10
CA LEU A 217 2.28 -10.58 -23.65
C LEU A 217 1.77 -9.14 -23.73
N GLY A 218 1.96 -8.34 -22.69
CA GLY A 218 1.45 -6.97 -22.60
C GLY A 218 2.17 -5.97 -23.52
N SER A 219 3.45 -6.18 -23.80
CA SER A 219 4.25 -5.33 -24.72
C SER A 219 4.14 -5.75 -26.19
N GLY A 220 3.49 -6.88 -26.48
CA GLY A 220 3.47 -7.46 -27.82
C GLY A 220 4.82 -8.06 -28.24
N PHE A 221 5.82 -8.11 -27.36
CA PHE A 221 7.16 -8.61 -27.66
C PHE A 221 7.09 -10.13 -27.93
N PHE A 222 7.44 -10.57 -29.14
CA PHE A 222 7.20 -11.94 -29.61
C PHE A 222 5.73 -12.44 -29.50
N ALA A 223 4.75 -11.54 -29.55
CA ALA A 223 3.31 -11.88 -29.49
C ALA A 223 2.72 -12.29 -30.84
N SER A 224 3.49 -12.18 -31.93
CA SER A 224 3.17 -12.72 -33.26
C SER A 224 3.15 -14.26 -33.30
N SER A 225 2.93 -14.94 -32.17
CA SER A 225 2.97 -16.40 -32.09
C SER A 225 1.73 -17.07 -31.52
N PHE A 226 0.77 -16.41 -30.84
CA PHE A 226 -0.47 -17.10 -30.42
C PHE A 226 -1.69 -16.16 -30.26
N ASP A 227 -2.77 -16.48 -30.98
CA ASP A 227 -4.21 -16.12 -30.99
C ASP A 227 -4.88 -15.17 -29.96
N LEU A 228 -4.17 -14.41 -29.12
CA LEU A 228 -4.76 -13.28 -28.39
C LEU A 228 -4.63 -12.00 -29.22
N GLN A 229 -5.73 -11.55 -29.83
CA GLN A 229 -5.80 -10.24 -30.50
C GLN A 229 -5.81 -9.08 -29.48
N LEU A 230 -4.69 -8.89 -28.78
CA LEU A 230 -4.46 -7.71 -27.92
C LEU A 230 -4.29 -6.42 -28.75
N ASP A 231 -3.90 -6.56 -30.02
CA ASP A 231 -3.68 -5.46 -30.98
C ASP A 231 -4.95 -4.67 -31.34
N ALA A 232 -6.14 -5.20 -31.01
CA ALA A 232 -7.43 -4.61 -31.33
C ALA A 232 -7.88 -3.53 -30.32
N ASN A 233 -7.20 -3.36 -29.18
CA ASN A 233 -7.55 -2.32 -28.21
C ASN A 233 -6.92 -0.97 -28.60
N GLU A 234 -7.74 0.08 -28.75
CA GLU A 234 -7.29 1.42 -29.13
C GLU A 234 -6.29 2.06 -28.13
N HIS A 235 -6.24 1.54 -26.91
CA HIS A 235 -5.32 1.97 -25.86
C HIS A 235 -4.14 1.00 -25.65
N ALA A 236 -3.96 -0.01 -26.50
CA ALA A 236 -2.83 -0.92 -26.41
C ALA A 236 -1.50 -0.19 -26.68
N PHE A 237 -0.49 -0.51 -25.86
CA PHE A 237 0.86 0.04 -25.98
C PHE A 237 1.56 -0.58 -27.19
N LYS A 238 1.70 0.18 -28.29
CA LYS A 238 2.38 -0.27 -29.51
C LYS A 238 3.84 0.19 -29.49
N ILE A 239 4.77 -0.76 -29.41
CA ILE A 239 6.21 -0.49 -29.58
C ILE A 239 6.57 -0.75 -31.04
N ASN A 240 6.84 0.31 -31.80
CA ASN A 240 7.44 0.18 -33.13
C ASN A 240 8.95 -0.01 -32.96
N ILE A 241 9.43 -1.24 -33.06
CA ILE A 241 10.86 -1.51 -33.15
C ILE A 241 11.27 -1.31 -34.60
N SER A 242 11.98 -0.22 -34.89
CA SER A 242 12.61 -0.04 -36.20
C SER A 242 13.73 -1.07 -36.36
N THR A 243 13.55 -2.04 -37.24
CA THR A 243 14.65 -2.87 -37.71
C THR A 243 15.46 -2.05 -38.71
N ASN A 244 16.57 -1.47 -38.24
CA ASN A 244 17.66 -1.04 -39.12
C ASN A 244 18.53 -2.24 -39.48
#